data_AF-A0A956S6P3-F1
#
_entry.id   AF-A0A956S6P3-F1
#
_cell.length_a   1.000
_cell.length_b   1.000
_cell.length_c   1.000
_cell.angle_alpha   90.00
_cell.angle_beta   90.00
_cell.angle_gamma   90.00
#
_symmetry.space_group_name_H-M   'P 1'
#
loop_
_entity.id
_entity.type
_entity.pdbx_description
1 polymer ?
#
loop_
_entity_poly.entity_id
_entity_poly.type
_entity_poly.pdbx_seq_one_letter_code
_entity_poly.pdbx_strand_id
1 'polypeptide(L)'
;MSALLCYGSYFEEDYIFPWTQIEYDSDGVTILYREDNLYEWWRKINNFKPSIQLYDDNRNLLYHYDSDKWNQYFQELNEFDHNNSLPCELYSADADGNMILAVRGTEFNAQTGTCEFLPKELNVHLGNLAKFLLFCKEYNIPLRELQWTLIGDCE
;
A
#
# COMPACT_ATOMS: atom_id res chain seq x y z
N MET A 1 14.97 2.04 17.68
CA MET A 1 14.95 2.82 16.44
C MET A 1 14.93 1.86 15.26
N SER A 2 13.87 1.92 14.46
CA SER A 2 13.78 1.23 13.17
C SER A 2 13.84 2.26 12.05
N ALA A 3 14.52 1.92 10.97
CA ALA A 3 14.50 2.71 9.75
C ALA A 3 14.13 1.83 8.58
N LEU A 4 13.32 2.35 7.67
CA LEU A 4 12.90 1.72 6.43
C LEU A 4 13.54 2.48 5.27
N LEU A 5 14.25 1.79 4.40
CA LEU A 5 14.74 2.33 3.15
C LEU A 5 13.90 1.76 2.00
N CYS A 6 13.38 2.60 1.12
CA CYS A 6 12.58 2.16 -0.03
C CYS A 6 12.88 3.01 -1.27
N TYR A 7 12.54 2.50 -2.46
CA TYR A 7 12.71 3.24 -3.72
C TYR A 7 11.35 3.63 -4.29
N GLY A 8 11.08 4.93 -4.44
CA GLY A 8 9.74 5.39 -4.80
C GLY A 8 9.65 6.88 -5.10
N SER A 9 8.42 7.36 -5.20
CA SER A 9 8.08 8.78 -5.33
C SER A 9 7.49 9.29 -4.02
N TYR A 10 7.90 10.48 -3.63
CA TYR A 10 7.37 11.20 -2.47
C TYR A 10 6.11 12.00 -2.84
N PHE A 11 5.16 12.07 -1.91
CA PHE A 11 3.91 12.80 -2.00
C PHE A 11 3.67 13.57 -0.71
N GLU A 12 3.16 14.79 -0.84
CA GLU A 12 2.82 15.65 0.29
C GLU A 12 1.52 15.21 0.97
N GLU A 13 1.31 15.63 2.21
CA GLU A 13 0.15 15.27 3.05
C GLU A 13 -1.22 15.53 2.42
N ASP A 14 -1.30 16.44 1.46
CA ASP A 14 -2.53 16.87 0.79
C ASP A 14 -2.80 16.11 -0.52
N TYR A 15 -1.90 15.21 -0.92
CA TYR A 15 -2.05 14.47 -2.17
C TYR A 15 -3.15 13.40 -2.11
N ILE A 16 -4.18 13.57 -2.93
CA ILE A 16 -5.31 12.63 -2.99
C ILE A 16 -5.01 11.51 -4.00
N PHE A 17 -4.67 10.32 -3.51
CA PHE A 17 -4.58 9.10 -4.33
C PHE A 17 -5.96 8.63 -4.81
N PRO A 18 -6.04 7.82 -5.88
CA PRO A 18 -7.29 7.24 -6.36
C PRO A 18 -8.09 6.41 -5.33
N TRP A 19 -7.41 5.93 -4.29
CA TRP A 19 -7.98 5.14 -3.19
C TRP A 19 -8.06 5.92 -1.87
N THR A 20 -7.72 7.21 -1.86
CA THR A 20 -7.79 8.02 -0.65
C THR A 20 -9.24 8.11 -0.18
N GLN A 21 -9.46 7.80 1.10
CA GLN A 21 -10.74 8.03 1.77
C GLN A 21 -10.67 9.37 2.51
N ILE A 22 -11.64 10.23 2.21
CA ILE A 22 -11.79 11.52 2.87
C ILE A 22 -12.89 11.37 3.92
N GLU A 23 -12.54 11.61 5.19
CA GLU A 23 -13.51 11.66 6.29
C GLU A 23 -13.74 13.10 6.74
N TYR A 24 -14.98 13.40 7.10
CA TYR A 24 -15.39 14.69 7.65
C TYR A 24 -15.71 14.50 9.12
N ASP A 25 -14.94 15.13 10.01
CA ASP A 25 -15.15 15.12 11.44
C ASP A 25 -15.50 16.52 11.96
N SER A 26 -15.66 16.67 13.27
CA SER A 26 -16.01 17.95 13.90
C SER A 26 -14.89 19.00 13.81
N ASP A 27 -13.66 18.57 13.55
CA ASP A 27 -12.45 19.41 13.52
C ASP A 27 -12.03 19.76 12.08
N GLY A 28 -12.56 19.06 11.07
CA GLY A 28 -12.41 19.42 9.67
C GLY A 28 -12.44 18.24 8.71
N VAL A 29 -11.56 18.29 7.72
CA VAL A 29 -11.37 17.24 6.71
C VAL A 29 -10.12 16.46 7.07
N THR A 30 -10.27 15.16 7.32
CA THR A 30 -9.16 14.25 7.60
C THR A 30 -8.92 13.35 6.38
N ILE A 31 -7.72 13.44 5.81
CA ILE A 31 -7.27 12.56 4.74
C ILE A 31 -6.65 11.31 5.37
N LEU A 32 -7.28 10.15 5.16
CA LEU A 32 -6.79 8.89 5.72
C LEU A 32 -6.06 8.08 4.66
N TYR A 33 -4.73 8.06 4.76
CA TYR A 33 -3.90 7.11 4.04
C TYR A 33 -3.90 5.78 4.78
N ARG A 34 -4.62 4.80 4.24
CA ARG A 34 -4.60 3.44 4.78
C ARG A 34 -4.30 2.43 3.69
N GLU A 35 -3.42 1.48 3.99
CA GLU A 35 -2.98 0.46 3.03
C GLU A 35 -4.12 -0.48 2.62
N ASP A 36 -5.05 -0.77 3.54
CA ASP A 36 -6.26 -1.54 3.26
C ASP A 36 -7.12 -0.90 2.16
N ASN A 37 -7.24 0.43 2.13
CA ASN A 37 -7.95 1.16 1.07
C ASN A 37 -7.30 0.95 -0.31
N LEU A 38 -5.97 0.87 -0.38
CA LEU A 38 -5.24 0.57 -1.60
C LEU A 38 -5.52 -0.85 -2.11
N TYR A 39 -5.48 -1.86 -1.22
CA TYR A 39 -5.83 -3.23 -1.57
C TYR A 39 -7.29 -3.38 -1.99
N GLU A 40 -8.23 -2.77 -1.27
CA GLU A 40 -9.65 -2.80 -1.63
C GLU A 40 -9.90 -2.16 -3.00
N TRP A 41 -9.32 -0.99 -3.24
CA TRP A 41 -9.41 -0.32 -4.54
C TRP A 41 -8.79 -1.17 -5.66
N TRP A 42 -7.63 -1.78 -5.42
CA TRP A 42 -6.96 -2.66 -6.39
C TRP A 42 -7.79 -3.88 -6.75
N ARG A 43 -8.41 -4.52 -5.76
CA ARG A 43 -9.34 -5.65 -5.97
C ARG A 43 -10.55 -5.22 -6.79
N LYS A 44 -11.11 -4.03 -6.52
CA LYS A 44 -12.26 -3.49 -7.25
C LYS A 44 -11.97 -3.26 -8.73
N ILE A 45 -10.85 -2.60 -9.07
CA ILE A 45 -10.50 -2.32 -10.48
C ILE A 45 -10.14 -3.59 -11.26
N ASN A 46 -9.60 -4.60 -10.58
CA ASN A 46 -9.33 -5.92 -11.16
C ASN A 46 -10.55 -6.85 -11.09
N ASN A 47 -11.74 -6.34 -10.74
CA ASN A 47 -13.02 -7.05 -10.72
C ASN A 47 -13.02 -8.32 -9.84
N PHE A 48 -12.35 -8.28 -8.68
CA PHE A 48 -12.45 -9.36 -7.70
C PHE A 48 -13.90 -9.56 -7.27
N LYS A 49 -14.37 -10.81 -7.36
CA LYS A 49 -15.71 -11.22 -6.94
C LYS A 49 -15.56 -12.51 -6.15
N PRO A 50 -15.59 -12.44 -4.81
CA PRO A 50 -15.56 -13.66 -4.02
C PRO A 50 -16.84 -14.45 -4.24
N SER A 51 -16.77 -15.77 -4.15
CA SER A 51 -17.92 -16.65 -4.28
C SER A 51 -18.91 -16.49 -3.12
N ILE A 52 -18.42 -16.01 -1.97
CA ILE A 52 -19.19 -15.69 -0.77
C ILE A 52 -18.92 -14.24 -0.39
N GLN A 53 -19.96 -13.47 -0.07
CA GLN A 53 -19.79 -12.14 0.52
C GLN A 53 -19.93 -12.21 2.04
N LEU A 54 -18.90 -11.82 2.80
CA LEU A 54 -19.00 -11.72 4.26
C LEU A 54 -19.63 -10.41 4.73
N TYR A 55 -19.51 -9.36 3.91
CA TYR A 55 -19.94 -8.00 4.22
C TYR A 55 -20.92 -7.50 3.14
N ASP A 56 -21.86 -6.64 3.56
CA ASP A 56 -22.68 -5.87 2.64
C ASP A 56 -21.92 -4.64 2.09
N ASP A 57 -22.56 -3.88 1.21
CA ASP A 57 -22.00 -2.65 0.62
C ASP A 57 -21.68 -1.57 1.67
N ASN A 58 -22.22 -1.66 2.88
CA ASN A 58 -22.00 -0.75 4.01
C ASN A 58 -20.99 -1.31 5.02
N ARG A 59 -20.24 -2.37 4.68
CA ARG A 59 -19.29 -3.08 5.56
C ARG A 59 -19.93 -3.71 6.81
N ASN A 60 -21.24 -3.93 6.82
CA ASN A 60 -21.90 -4.71 7.87
C ASN A 60 -21.73 -6.20 7.59
N LEU A 61 -21.49 -6.98 8.66
CA LEU A 61 -21.43 -8.43 8.57
C LEU A 61 -22.78 -9.02 8.15
N LEU A 62 -22.80 -9.77 7.06
CA LEU A 62 -24.00 -10.45 6.55
C LEU A 62 -24.35 -11.72 7.34
N TYR A 63 -23.36 -12.34 7.96
CA TYR A 63 -23.49 -13.60 8.66
C TYR A 63 -22.91 -13.50 10.08
N HIS A 64 -23.50 -14.24 11.03
CA HIS A 64 -22.78 -14.58 12.26
C HIS A 64 -21.54 -15.41 11.91
N TYR A 65 -20.52 -15.36 12.76
CA TYR A 65 -19.25 -16.04 12.50
C TYR A 65 -19.45 -17.53 12.15
N ASP A 66 -18.94 -17.92 10.99
CA ASP A 66 -19.00 -19.26 10.40
C ASP A 66 -17.62 -19.56 9.83
N SER A 67 -16.87 -20.46 10.48
CA SER A 67 -15.46 -20.70 10.16
C SER A 67 -15.24 -21.11 8.70
N ASP A 68 -16.16 -21.87 8.11
CA ASP A 68 -15.95 -22.44 6.78
C ASP A 68 -16.12 -21.36 5.71
N LYS A 69 -17.15 -20.52 5.85
CA LYS A 69 -17.37 -19.38 4.95
C LYS A 69 -16.27 -18.34 5.06
N TRP A 70 -15.81 -18.07 6.27
CA TRP A 70 -14.71 -17.14 6.51
C TRP A 70 -13.42 -17.67 5.88
N ASN A 71 -13.07 -18.93 6.13
CA ASN A 71 -11.89 -19.56 5.55
C ASN A 71 -11.94 -19.54 4.02
N GLN A 72 -13.08 -19.90 3.41
CA GLN A 72 -13.23 -19.87 1.96
C GLN A 72 -13.05 -18.45 1.39
N TYR A 73 -13.69 -17.45 1.99
CA TYR A 73 -13.56 -16.05 1.58
C TYR A 73 -12.09 -15.59 1.60
N PHE A 74 -11.39 -15.82 2.72
CA PHE A 74 -10.00 -15.39 2.85
C PHE A 74 -9.03 -16.21 1.98
N GLN A 75 -9.34 -17.48 1.70
CA GLN A 75 -8.57 -18.28 0.75
C GLN A 75 -8.67 -17.71 -0.67
N GLU A 76 -9.89 -17.41 -1.14
CA GLU A 76 -10.11 -16.82 -2.47
C GLU A 76 -9.46 -15.44 -2.58
N LEU A 77 -9.56 -14.63 -1.52
CA LEU A 77 -8.93 -13.31 -1.44
C LEU A 77 -7.41 -13.40 -1.50
N ASN A 78 -6.80 -14.30 -0.72
CA ASN A 78 -5.36 -14.53 -0.74
C ASN A 78 -4.86 -15.06 -2.09
N GLU A 79 -5.58 -15.99 -2.70
CA GLU A 79 -5.25 -16.50 -4.04
C GLU A 79 -5.36 -15.41 -5.09
N PHE A 80 -6.39 -14.56 -5.02
CA PHE A 80 -6.54 -13.42 -5.90
C PHE A 80 -5.40 -12.42 -5.75
N ASP A 81 -5.06 -12.02 -4.52
CA ASP A 81 -3.99 -11.05 -4.25
C ASP A 81 -2.62 -11.61 -4.65
N HIS A 82 -2.41 -12.91 -4.51
CA HIS A 82 -1.21 -13.59 -5.01
C HIS A 82 -1.10 -13.48 -6.54
N ASN A 83 -2.19 -13.80 -7.25
CA ASN A 83 -2.23 -13.77 -8.72
C ASN A 83 -2.26 -12.35 -9.30
N ASN A 84 -2.77 -11.38 -8.54
CA ASN A 84 -2.91 -9.98 -8.91
C ASN A 84 -2.13 -9.10 -7.93
N SER A 85 -0.85 -9.38 -7.76
CA SER A 85 -0.02 -8.63 -6.82
C SER A 85 0.00 -7.14 -7.17
N LEU A 86 -0.25 -6.31 -6.16
CA LEU A 86 -0.17 -4.86 -6.26
C LEU A 86 1.24 -4.43 -6.74
N PRO A 87 1.38 -3.51 -7.71
CA PRO A 87 2.68 -3.14 -8.27
C PRO A 87 3.47 -2.15 -7.41
N CYS A 88 2.90 -1.66 -6.31
CA CYS A 88 3.48 -0.67 -5.41
C CYS A 88 3.27 -1.05 -3.94
N GLU A 89 3.94 -0.32 -3.06
CA GLU A 89 3.76 -0.28 -1.61
C GLU A 89 3.59 1.19 -1.19
N LEU A 90 2.89 1.47 -0.08
CA LEU A 90 2.63 2.84 0.40
C LEU A 90 3.11 2.96 1.85
N TYR A 91 3.99 3.92 2.13
CA TYR A 91 4.55 4.13 3.48
C TYR A 91 4.39 5.59 3.93
N SER A 92 4.18 5.81 5.23
CA SER A 92 4.28 7.13 5.85
C SER A 92 5.74 7.56 5.87
N ALA A 93 6.06 8.73 5.31
CA ALA A 93 7.40 9.29 5.29
C ALA A 93 7.76 9.95 6.63
N ASP A 94 6.78 10.61 7.24
CA ASP A 94 6.91 11.36 8.49
C ASP A 94 5.57 11.47 9.23
N ALA A 95 5.59 12.14 10.38
CA ALA A 95 4.40 12.40 11.22
C ALA A 95 3.51 13.51 10.65
N ASP A 96 4.01 14.28 9.67
CA ASP A 96 3.27 15.35 9.00
C ASP A 96 2.35 14.79 7.90
N GLY A 97 2.22 13.47 7.78
CA GLY A 97 1.29 12.83 6.84
C GLY A 97 1.82 12.73 5.42
N ASN A 98 3.09 13.04 5.18
CA ASN A 98 3.69 12.84 3.86
C ASN A 98 3.87 11.35 3.58
N MET A 99 3.78 10.96 2.31
CA MET A 99 3.71 9.56 1.90
C MET A 99 4.76 9.22 0.84
N ILE A 100 5.18 7.95 0.81
CA ILE A 100 6.02 7.40 -0.25
C ILE A 100 5.27 6.26 -0.93
N LEU A 101 5.04 6.42 -2.24
CA LEU A 101 4.60 5.31 -3.09
C LEU A 101 5.85 4.62 -3.65
N ALA A 102 6.15 3.44 -3.12
CA ALA A 102 7.36 2.70 -3.42
C ALA A 102 7.15 1.62 -4.49
N VAL A 103 8.23 1.31 -5.21
CA VAL A 103 8.31 0.15 -6.08
C VAL A 103 8.31 -1.10 -5.22
N ARG A 104 7.39 -2.03 -5.51
CA ARG A 104 7.21 -3.23 -4.69
C ARG A 104 8.50 -4.05 -4.54
N GLY A 105 8.80 -4.42 -3.30
CA GLY A 105 9.95 -5.25 -2.94
C GLY A 105 11.28 -4.49 -2.93
N THR A 106 11.24 -3.16 -2.76
CA THR A 106 12.43 -2.33 -2.55
C THR A 106 12.64 -1.94 -1.09
N GLU A 107 11.81 -2.46 -0.19
CA GLU A 107 11.89 -2.22 1.25
C GLU A 107 13.10 -2.91 1.90
N PHE A 108 13.86 -2.15 2.67
CA PHE A 108 14.91 -2.65 3.55
C PHE A 108 14.67 -2.10 4.96
N ASN A 109 14.36 -3.00 5.89
CA ASN A 109 14.15 -2.65 7.29
C ASN A 109 15.45 -2.81 8.08
N ALA A 110 15.99 -1.70 8.58
CA ALA A 110 17.08 -1.69 9.53
C ALA A 110 16.52 -1.67 10.96
N GLN A 111 16.90 -2.67 11.76
CA GLN A 111 16.61 -2.74 13.19
C GLN A 111 17.90 -2.53 13.99
N THR A 112 17.78 -1.99 15.21
CA THR A 112 18.90 -1.81 16.14
C THR A 112 19.70 -3.11 16.34
N GLY A 113 20.98 -3.08 15.95
CA GLY A 113 21.90 -4.21 15.90
C GLY A 113 22.96 -3.98 14.81
N THR A 114 24.02 -4.77 14.74
CA THR A 114 25.01 -4.69 13.64
C THR A 114 24.42 -5.31 12.38
N CYS A 115 23.71 -4.50 11.58
CA CYS A 115 23.40 -4.84 10.20
C CYS A 115 24.42 -4.10 9.32
N GLU A 116 25.36 -4.83 8.71
CA GLU A 116 26.24 -4.23 7.70
C GLU A 116 25.44 -4.08 6.41
N PHE A 117 25.05 -2.85 6.11
CA PHE A 117 24.35 -2.54 4.86
C PHE A 117 25.35 -2.39 3.71
N LEU A 118 25.18 -3.16 2.64
CA LEU A 118 26.04 -3.07 1.45
C LEU A 118 25.30 -2.34 0.33
N PRO A 119 25.80 -1.18 -0.18
CA PRO A 119 25.10 -0.41 -1.22
C PRO A 119 24.76 -1.18 -2.50
N LYS A 120 25.47 -2.28 -2.79
CA LYS A 120 25.15 -3.19 -3.92
C LYS A 120 23.79 -3.88 -3.78
N GLU A 121 23.21 -3.89 -2.58
CA GLU A 121 21.90 -4.45 -2.27
C GLU A 121 20.77 -3.49 -2.69
N LEU A 122 21.09 -2.21 -2.92
CA LEU A 122 20.20 -1.24 -3.55
C LEU A 122 20.01 -1.55 -5.03
N ASN A 123 19.16 -2.52 -5.31
CA ASN A 123 18.79 -2.91 -6.66
C ASN A 123 17.27 -2.83 -6.82
N VAL A 124 16.84 -2.15 -7.88
CA VAL A 124 15.44 -2.10 -8.25
C VAL A 124 15.22 -3.09 -9.38
N HIS A 125 14.45 -4.14 -9.12
CA HIS A 125 14.12 -5.12 -10.15
C HIS A 125 13.36 -4.43 -11.30
N LEU A 126 13.95 -4.43 -12.51
CA LEU A 126 13.41 -3.69 -13.66
C LEU A 126 11.97 -4.08 -14.00
N GLY A 127 11.59 -5.35 -13.80
CA GLY A 127 10.22 -5.81 -14.00
C GLY A 127 9.22 -5.20 -13.00
N ASN A 128 9.63 -4.95 -11.77
CA ASN A 128 8.78 -4.31 -10.76
C ASN A 128 8.69 -2.80 -11.02
N LEU A 129 9.81 -2.17 -11.37
CA LEU A 129 9.82 -0.76 -11.77
C LEU A 129 8.91 -0.52 -12.98
N ALA A 130 8.97 -1.37 -14.01
CA ALA A 130 8.10 -1.23 -15.17
C ALA A 130 6.61 -1.36 -14.82
N LYS A 131 6.23 -2.31 -13.96
CA LYS A 131 4.86 -2.46 -13.46
C LYS A 131 4.41 -1.24 -12.65
N PHE A 132 5.27 -0.74 -11.78
CA PHE A 132 5.04 0.48 -10.99
C PHE A 132 4.81 1.71 -11.88
N LEU A 133 5.68 1.92 -12.87
CA LEU A 133 5.57 3.04 -13.80
C LEU A 133 4.29 2.95 -14.64
N LEU A 134 3.95 1.75 -15.11
CA LEU A 134 2.71 1.51 -15.86
C LEU A 134 1.49 1.79 -14.99
N PHE A 135 1.47 1.30 -13.76
CA PHE A 135 0.43 1.56 -12.77
C PHE A 135 0.22 3.06 -12.56
N CYS A 136 1.30 3.81 -12.29
CA CYS A 136 1.20 5.24 -12.06
C CYS A 136 0.68 5.97 -13.31
N LYS A 137 1.12 5.56 -14.51
CA LYS A 137 0.62 6.11 -15.77
C LYS A 137 -0.86 5.81 -15.99
N GLU A 138 -1.29 4.58 -15.77
CA GLU A 138 -2.67 4.13 -16.00
C GLU A 138 -3.67 4.85 -15.10
N TYR A 139 -3.30 5.07 -13.84
CA TYR A 139 -4.16 5.71 -12.84
C TYR A 139 -3.84 7.20 -12.63
N ASN A 140 -3.09 7.81 -13.56
CA ASN A 140 -2.73 9.23 -13.56
C ASN A 140 -2.10 9.73 -12.24
N ILE A 141 -1.26 8.90 -11.62
CA ILE A 141 -0.47 9.26 -10.44
C ILE A 141 0.79 10.00 -10.95
N PRO A 142 0.92 11.32 -10.70
CA PRO A 142 2.02 12.11 -11.20
C PRO A 142 3.27 11.76 -10.37
N LEU A 143 4.21 11.06 -11.00
CA LEU A 143 5.48 10.76 -10.38
C LEU A 143 6.33 12.03 -10.29
N ARG A 144 6.90 12.27 -9.10
CA ARG A 144 8.03 13.17 -8.92
C ARG A 144 9.34 12.42 -9.25
N GLU A 145 10.47 12.89 -8.74
CA GLU A 145 11.74 12.17 -8.85
C GLU A 145 11.67 10.83 -8.09
N LEU A 146 12.08 9.74 -8.77
CA LEU A 146 12.20 8.43 -8.16
C LEU A 146 13.56 8.29 -7.48
N GLN A 147 13.56 8.04 -6.18
CA GLN A 147 14.77 8.00 -5.38
C GLN A 147 14.67 6.99 -4.23
N TRP A 148 15.84 6.65 -3.70
CA TRP A 148 15.93 5.92 -2.44
C TRP A 148 15.66 6.88 -1.29
N THR A 149 14.66 6.56 -0.47
CA THR A 149 14.27 7.38 0.68
C THR A 149 14.39 6.58 1.96
N LEU A 150 15.11 7.13 2.93
CA LEU A 150 15.21 6.60 4.28
C LEU A 150 14.09 7.23 5.12
N ILE A 151 13.16 6.39 5.57
CA ILE A 151 12.13 6.68 6.55
C ILE A 151 12.66 6.21 7.90
N GLY A 152 12.61 7.03 8.95
CA GLY A 152 13.03 6.60 10.28
C GLY A 152 12.28 7.35 11.36
N ASP A 153 12.07 6.69 12.49
CA ASP A 153 11.68 7.38 13.72
C ASP A 153 12.87 8.24 14.15
N CYS A 154 12.84 9.53 13.83
CA CYS A 154 13.67 10.51 14.51
C CYS A 154 13.03 10.74 15.89
N GLU A 155 13.60 10.12 16.93
CA GLU A 155 13.33 10.49 18.32
C GLU A 155 13.54 11.99 18.56
#